data_AF-A0A426DPJ7-F1
#
_entry.id   AF-A0A426DPJ7-F1
#
_cell.length_a   1.000
_cell.length_b   1.000
_cell.length_c   1.000
_cell.angle_alpha   90.00
_cell.angle_beta   90.00
_cell.angle_gamma   90.00
#
_symmetry.space_group_name_H-M   'P 1'
#
loop_
_entity.id
_entity.type
_entity.pdbx_description
1 polymer ?
#
loop_
_entity_poly.entity_id
_entity_poly.type
_entity_poly.pdbx_seq_one_letter_code
_entity_poly.pdbx_strand_id
1 'polypeptide(L)'
;MAKILTNQRDVPFELSFKYPLEKGYTFKEMSMKNIKEFQGFLDKVSRMTVQQVDNLYARKPYANDCYNGMQVYHYGVTETFRIHVVLEAGYYKIIRLDPNHKVHN
;
A
#
# COMPACT_ATOMS: atom_id res chain seq x y z
N MET A 1 -14.96 1.95 -9.06
CA MET A 1 -13.85 2.86 -8.68
C MET A 1 -14.12 3.32 -7.27
N ALA A 2 -13.12 3.34 -6.38
CA ALA A 2 -13.31 3.90 -5.03
C ALA A 2 -13.71 5.38 -5.15
N LYS A 3 -14.77 5.79 -4.43
CA LYS A 3 -15.31 7.14 -4.50
C LYS A 3 -14.27 8.12 -3.93
N ILE A 4 -13.70 8.96 -4.79
CA ILE A 4 -12.78 10.02 -4.39
C ILE A 4 -13.59 11.09 -3.66
N LEU A 5 -13.36 11.25 -2.36
CA LEU A 5 -14.09 12.20 -1.52
C LEU A 5 -13.57 13.65 -1.68
N THR A 6 -12.32 13.82 -2.12
CA THR A 6 -11.70 15.13 -2.38
C THR A 6 -10.58 15.03 -3.42
N ASN A 7 -10.40 16.10 -4.20
CA ASN A 7 -9.30 16.25 -5.17
C ASN A 7 -8.04 16.92 -4.56
N GLN A 8 -8.08 17.34 -3.29
CA GLN A 8 -6.89 17.83 -2.59
C GLN A 8 -6.02 16.66 -2.13
N ARG A 9 -5.20 16.14 -3.04
CA ARG A 9 -4.21 15.08 -2.77
C ARG A 9 -2.77 15.57 -2.81
N ASP A 10 -2.57 16.88 -2.86
CA ASP A 10 -1.26 17.52 -2.77
C ASP A 10 -0.85 17.72 -1.30
N VAL A 11 -1.01 16.67 -0.50
CA VAL A 11 -0.65 16.61 0.91
C VAL A 11 0.43 15.53 1.10
N PRO A 12 1.31 15.65 2.11
CA PRO A 12 2.34 14.65 2.36
C PRO A 12 1.77 13.24 2.46
N PHE A 13 2.47 12.28 1.86
CA PHE A 13 2.11 10.87 1.97
C PHE A 13 2.66 10.28 3.27
N GLU A 14 1.78 9.71 4.08
CA GLU A 14 2.15 9.09 5.35
C GLU A 14 1.68 7.64 5.43
N LEU A 15 2.63 6.76 5.74
CA LEU A 15 2.40 5.35 6.08
C LEU A 15 2.53 5.14 7.57
N SER A 16 1.64 4.34 8.14
CA SER A 16 1.69 4.01 9.56
C SER A 16 1.21 2.59 9.84
N PHE A 17 1.58 2.08 11.00
CA PHE A 17 1.03 0.85 11.55
C PHE A 17 0.01 1.20 12.63
N LYS A 18 -1.14 0.53 12.59
CA LYS A 18 -2.20 0.62 13.61
C LYS A 18 -2.74 -0.78 13.91
N TYR A 19 -2.95 -1.55 12.85
CA TYR A 19 -3.43 -2.92 12.92
C TYR A 19 -2.27 -3.93 12.84
N PRO A 20 -2.44 -5.13 13.41
CA PRO A 20 -1.56 -6.25 13.11
C PRO A 20 -1.58 -6.52 11.61
N LEU A 21 -0.41 -6.83 11.04
CA LEU A 21 -0.34 -7.35 9.68
C LEU A 21 -1.04 -8.70 9.62
N GLU A 22 -1.79 -8.93 8.54
CA GLU A 22 -2.49 -10.20 8.36
C GLU A 22 -1.51 -11.37 8.25
N LYS A 23 -1.93 -12.54 8.76
CA LYS A 23 -1.13 -13.76 8.74
C LYS A 23 -0.73 -14.09 7.29
N GLY A 24 0.57 -14.35 7.07
CA GLY A 24 1.12 -14.64 5.75
C GLY A 24 1.52 -13.42 4.93
N TYR A 25 1.28 -12.21 5.45
CA TYR A 25 1.63 -10.94 4.80
C TYR A 25 2.42 -10.02 5.75
N THR A 26 3.33 -10.62 6.52
CA THR A 26 4.13 -9.91 7.51
C THR A 26 5.59 -9.82 7.04
N PHE A 27 6.42 -9.12 7.81
CA PHE A 27 7.86 -9.12 7.58
C PHE A 27 8.50 -10.52 7.64
N LYS A 28 7.86 -11.50 8.28
CA LYS A 28 8.38 -12.88 8.38
C LYS A 28 8.42 -13.60 7.04
N GLU A 29 7.52 -13.24 6.14
CA GLU A 29 7.44 -13.82 4.79
C GLU A 29 8.33 -13.07 3.77
N MET A 30 8.99 -11.98 4.19
CA MET A 30 9.85 -11.19 3.31
C MET A 30 11.26 -11.78 3.23
N SER A 31 11.78 -11.90 2.01
CA SER A 31 13.20 -12.17 1.79
C SER A 31 14.04 -10.90 1.99
N MET A 32 15.37 -11.06 2.10
CA MET A 32 16.30 -9.92 2.13
C MET A 32 16.17 -9.01 0.89
N LYS A 33 15.87 -9.60 -0.27
CA LYS A 33 15.58 -8.82 -1.49
C LYS A 33 14.36 -7.93 -1.28
N ASN A 34 13.27 -8.48 -0.75
CA ASN A 34 12.05 -7.71 -0.52
C ASN A 34 12.24 -6.61 0.51
N ILE A 35 13.05 -6.84 1.54
CA ILE A 35 13.38 -5.81 2.53
C ILE A 35 14.09 -4.61 1.86
N LYS A 36 15.06 -4.87 0.96
CA LYS A 36 15.74 -3.81 0.21
C LYS A 36 14.79 -3.07 -0.74
N GLU A 37 13.90 -3.79 -1.42
CA GLU A 37 12.87 -3.18 -2.27
C GLU A 37 11.92 -2.29 -1.46
N PHE A 38 11.52 -2.76 -0.27
CA PHE A 38 10.67 -1.98 0.64
C PHE A 38 11.40 -0.73 1.14
N GLN A 39 12.66 -0.83 1.53
CA GLN A 39 13.46 0.33 1.95
C GLN A 39 13.55 1.36 0.82
N GLY A 40 13.86 0.93 -0.41
CA GLY A 40 13.91 1.84 -1.56
C GLY A 40 12.57 2.50 -1.87
N PHE A 41 11.46 1.79 -1.66
CA PHE A 41 10.13 2.39 -1.71
C PHE A 41 9.95 3.47 -0.63
N LEU A 42 10.26 3.17 0.64
CA LEU A 42 10.12 4.10 1.75
C LEU A 42 10.95 5.37 1.56
N ASP A 43 12.22 5.22 1.15
CA ASP A 43 13.12 6.33 0.87
C ASP A 43 12.53 7.27 -0.19
N LYS A 44 11.96 6.69 -1.24
CA LYS A 44 11.36 7.46 -2.34
C LYS A 44 10.07 8.17 -1.93
N VAL A 45 9.14 7.47 -1.28
CA VAL A 45 7.82 8.05 -0.95
C VAL A 45 7.84 9.05 0.20
N SER A 46 8.87 9.02 1.06
CA SER A 46 9.01 9.90 2.22
C SER A 46 9.00 11.41 1.92
N ARG A 47 9.20 11.80 0.65
CA ARG A 47 9.23 13.20 0.19
C ARG A 47 8.11 13.51 -0.81
N MET A 48 7.14 12.62 -0.93
CA MET A 48 6.11 12.68 -1.97
C MET A 48 4.75 13.03 -1.38
N THR A 49 3.91 13.63 -2.20
CA THR A 49 2.49 13.82 -1.87
C THR A 49 1.68 12.58 -2.21
N VAL A 50 0.50 12.45 -1.61
CA VAL A 50 -0.44 11.35 -1.88
C VAL A 50 -0.68 11.18 -3.38
N GLN A 51 -0.91 12.28 -4.10
CA GLN A 51 -1.13 12.24 -5.55
C GLN A 51 0.07 11.64 -6.31
N GLN A 52 1.28 12.03 -5.94
CA GLN A 52 2.48 11.54 -6.62
C GLN A 52 2.71 10.05 -6.32
N VAL A 53 2.46 9.60 -5.09
CA VAL A 53 2.56 8.18 -4.73
C VAL A 53 1.49 7.36 -5.46
N ASP A 54 0.24 7.82 -5.49
CA ASP A 54 -0.84 7.15 -6.19
C ASP A 54 -0.53 7.00 -7.69
N ASN A 55 -0.04 8.06 -8.34
CA ASN A 55 0.31 8.03 -9.76
C ASN A 55 1.41 6.99 -10.09
N LEU A 56 2.35 6.76 -9.17
CA LEU A 56 3.46 5.84 -9.39
C LEU A 56 3.15 4.40 -8.99
N TYR A 57 2.38 4.22 -7.92
CA TYR A 57 2.30 2.94 -7.23
C TYR A 57 0.88 2.37 -7.15
N ALA A 58 -0.17 3.18 -7.28
CA ALA A 58 -1.54 2.68 -7.09
C ALA A 58 -1.90 1.64 -8.16
N ARG A 59 -2.49 0.54 -7.70
CA ARG A 59 -3.05 -0.51 -8.55
C ARG A 59 -4.56 -0.52 -8.39
N LYS A 60 -5.24 -1.03 -9.43
CA LYS A 60 -6.69 -1.13 -9.43
C LYS A 60 -7.11 -2.04 -8.27
N PRO A 61 -7.88 -1.52 -7.28
CA PRO A 61 -8.33 -2.34 -6.18
C PRO A 61 -9.33 -3.39 -6.68
N TYR A 62 -9.31 -4.57 -6.06
CA TYR A 62 -10.39 -5.52 -6.20
C TYR A 62 -11.61 -5.00 -5.43
N ALA A 63 -12.77 -4.93 -6.09
CA ALA A 63 -13.97 -4.29 -5.55
C ALA A 63 -14.50 -4.93 -4.25
N ASN A 64 -14.15 -6.19 -4.00
CA ASN A 64 -14.59 -6.95 -2.83
C ASN A 64 -13.48 -7.09 -1.76
N ASP A 65 -12.30 -6.48 -1.98
CA ASP A 65 -11.20 -6.54 -1.01
C ASP A 65 -11.36 -5.42 0.02
N CYS A 66 -11.92 -5.79 1.17
CA CYS A 66 -12.21 -4.90 2.28
C CYS A 66 -11.55 -5.41 3.57
N TYR A 67 -11.13 -4.49 4.41
CA TYR A 67 -10.59 -4.75 5.74
C TYR A 67 -11.41 -3.97 6.77
N ASN A 68 -12.10 -4.66 7.66
CA ASN A 68 -13.03 -4.06 8.65
C ASN A 68 -14.02 -3.07 8.01
N GLY A 69 -14.56 -3.40 6.83
CA GLY A 69 -15.49 -2.55 6.08
C GLY A 69 -14.86 -1.39 5.32
N MET A 70 -13.55 -1.18 5.42
CA MET A 70 -12.81 -0.18 4.64
C MET A 70 -12.26 -0.80 3.36
N GLN A 71 -12.33 -0.06 2.25
CA GLN A 71 -11.72 -0.48 0.99
C GLN A 71 -10.20 -0.60 1.14
N VAL A 72 -9.65 -1.71 0.69
CA VAL A 72 -8.19 -1.92 0.64
C VAL A 72 -7.63 -1.25 -0.62
N TYR A 73 -6.58 -0.45 -0.44
CA TYR A 73 -5.79 0.16 -1.50
C TYR A 73 -4.51 -0.64 -1.71
N HIS A 74 -4.11 -0.75 -2.97
CA HIS A 74 -3.02 -1.62 -3.41
C HIS A 74 -1.89 -0.76 -3.98
N TYR A 75 -0.72 -0.80 -3.37
CA TYR A 75 0.49 -0.14 -3.87
C TYR A 75 1.47 -1.18 -4.40
N GLY A 76 1.83 -1.07 -5.69
CA GLY A 76 2.74 -1.98 -6.36
C GLY A 76 4.18 -1.50 -6.32
N VAL A 77 4.93 -1.92 -5.31
CA VAL A 77 6.37 -1.59 -5.15
C VAL A 77 7.19 -2.15 -6.30
N THR A 78 6.92 -3.40 -6.67
CA THR A 78 7.45 -4.05 -7.87
C THR A 78 6.30 -4.75 -8.61
N GLU A 79 6.59 -5.53 -9.64
CA GLU A 79 5.59 -6.36 -10.32
C GLU A 79 4.97 -7.39 -9.36
N THR A 80 5.78 -7.97 -8.48
CA THR A 80 5.39 -9.03 -7.54
C THR A 80 5.21 -8.54 -6.10
N PHE A 81 5.72 -7.38 -5.73
CA PHE A 81 5.58 -6.87 -4.36
C PHE A 81 4.44 -5.84 -4.28
N ARG A 82 3.39 -6.19 -3.52
CA ARG A 82 2.29 -5.31 -3.14
C ARG A 82 2.34 -4.92 -1.66
N ILE A 83 2.00 -3.67 -1.37
CA ILE A 83 1.66 -3.18 -0.04
C ILE A 83 0.15 -2.91 -0.06
N HIS A 84 -0.58 -3.54 0.86
CA HIS A 84 -2.00 -3.27 1.04
C HIS A 84 -2.21 -2.37 2.25
N VAL A 85 -2.99 -1.32 2.03
CA VAL A 85 -3.27 -0.31 3.05
C VAL A 85 -4.77 0.01 3.12
N VAL A 86 -5.22 0.50 4.27
CA VAL A 86 -6.50 1.18 4.40
C VAL A 86 -6.27 2.66 4.71
N LEU A 87 -7.10 3.53 4.15
CA LEU A 87 -7.07 4.96 4.45
C LEU A 87 -8.02 5.25 5.62
N GLU A 88 -7.46 5.64 6.75
CA GLU A 88 -8.22 5.97 7.95
C GLU A 88 -7.73 7.29 8.54
N ALA A 89 -8.64 8.24 8.71
CA ALA A 89 -8.35 9.58 9.25
C ALA A 89 -7.20 10.31 8.51
N GLY A 90 -7.06 10.10 7.20
CA GLY A 90 -6.04 10.75 6.38
C GLY A 90 -4.69 10.01 6.34
N TYR A 91 -4.52 8.91 7.07
CA TYR A 91 -3.28 8.14 7.11
C TYR A 91 -3.46 6.77 6.48
N TYR A 92 -2.46 6.34 5.71
CA TYR A 92 -2.45 5.02 5.09
C TYR A 92 -1.91 3.99 6.10
N LYS A 93 -2.79 3.11 6.59
CA LYS A 93 -2.44 2.06 7.57
C LYS A 93 -2.06 0.78 6.83
N ILE A 94 -0.83 0.32 7.00
CA ILE A 94 -0.38 -0.95 6.39
C ILE A 94 -1.08 -2.11 7.09
N ILE A 95 -1.69 -3.00 6.28
CA ILE A 95 -2.37 -4.22 6.75
C ILE A 95 -1.77 -5.50 6.16
N ARG A 96 -1.10 -5.42 4.99
CA ARG A 96 -0.43 -6.57 4.36
C ARG A 96 0.82 -6.11 3.63
N LEU A 97 1.90 -6.85 3.79
CA LEU A 97 3.11 -6.80 2.97
C LEU A 97 3.15 -8.10 2.15
N ASP A 98 2.84 -8.03 0.85
CA ASP A 98 2.73 -9.19 -0.04
C ASP A 98 3.89 -9.20 -1.04
N PRO A 99 5.06 -9.79 -0.68
CA PRO A 99 6.24 -9.78 -1.53
C PRO A 99 6.15 -10.68 -2.77
N ASN A 100 5.16 -11.58 -2.81
CA ASN A 100 5.06 -12.66 -3.78
C ASN A 100 3.69 -12.67 -4.48
N HIS A 101 3.12 -11.49 -4.70
CA HIS A 101 1.87 -11.31 -5.39
C HIS A 101 1.92 -12.00 -6.76
N LYS A 102 0.98 -12.92 -6.99
CA LYS A 102 0.86 -13.61 -8.26
C LYS A 102 0.24 -12.65 -9.27
N VAL A 103 1.00 -12.33 -10.32
CA VAL A 103 0.49 -11.56 -11.45
C VAL A 103 -0.55 -12.44 -12.15
N HIS A 104 -1.81 -12.01 -12.13
CA HIS A 104 -2.84 -12.61 -12.95
C HIS A 104 -2.77 -11.95 -14.33
N ASN A 105 -2.47 -12.74 -15.37
CA ASN A 105 -2.54 -12.33 -16.77
C ASN A 105 -3.98 -12.07 -17.21
#